data_AF-A0AAV5XEL6-F1
#
_entry.id   AF-A0AAV5XEL6-F1
#
_cell.length_a   1.000
_cell.length_b   1.000
_cell.length_c   1.000
_cell.angle_alpha   90.00
_cell.angle_beta   90.00
_cell.angle_gamma   90.00
#
_symmetry.space_group_name_H-M   'P 1'
#
loop_
_entity.id
_entity.type
_entity.pdbx_description
1 polymer ?
#
loop_
_entity_poly.entity_id
_entity_poly.type
_entity_poly.pdbx_seq_one_letter_code
_entity_poly.pdbx_strand_id
1 'polypeptide(L)'
;MSAISTPMNGIVFSAPRPAAIGVSRPILVTRPADRLAQLLADPRQAIQEDSIYCLICGRTFRQLTNTHLRMHDISAREYKRRFGYNRGRSLMCRALRRLYTERAKASGLAARIRRRPILAEPELRRLGGSRTIALEELLTRRDARRRAAAPSRAAIATQRST
;
A
#
# COMPACT_ATOMS: atom_id res chain seq x y z
N MET A 1 0.23 88.76 13.77
CA MET A 1 -0.01 88.95 12.33
C MET A 1 -0.23 87.57 11.73
N SER A 2 -1.42 87.36 11.19
CA SER A 2 -2.09 86.07 11.01
C SER A 2 -1.43 85.17 9.96
N ALA A 3 -1.17 83.92 10.34
CA ALA A 3 -0.78 82.84 9.45
C ALA A 3 -2.03 82.15 8.89
N ILE A 4 -2.13 82.08 7.56
CA ILE A 4 -3.22 81.41 6.84
C ILE A 4 -2.87 79.92 6.73
N SER A 5 -3.75 79.09 7.28
CA SER A 5 -3.71 77.62 7.19
C SER A 5 -4.56 77.16 6.01
N THR A 6 -4.00 76.30 5.17
CA THR A 6 -4.79 75.39 4.33
C THR A 6 -3.99 74.10 4.13
N PRO A 7 -4.55 72.92 4.45
CA PRO A 7 -3.89 71.64 4.19
C PRO A 7 -4.37 71.05 2.87
N MET A 8 -3.44 70.54 2.06
CA MET A 8 -3.74 69.74 0.88
C MET A 8 -3.09 68.36 1.02
N ASN A 9 -3.98 67.38 1.05
CA ASN A 9 -3.81 65.94 0.95
C ASN A 9 -2.60 65.42 0.15
N GLY A 10 -1.88 64.47 0.75
CA GLY A 10 -0.97 63.55 0.07
C GLY A 10 -1.30 62.12 0.46
N ILE A 11 -1.99 61.41 -0.43
CA ILE A 11 -2.47 60.03 -0.29
C ILE A 11 -1.28 59.07 -0.27
N VAL A 12 -1.22 58.22 0.77
CA VAL A 12 -0.21 57.17 0.91
C VAL A 12 -0.59 55.99 0.01
N PHE A 13 0.13 55.78 -1.08
CA PHE A 13 0.03 54.56 -1.89
C PHE A 13 0.71 53.41 -1.14
N SER A 14 -0.08 52.63 -0.40
CA SER A 14 0.37 51.34 0.15
C SER A 14 0.54 50.34 -1.00
N ALA A 15 1.77 49.87 -1.20
CA ALA A 15 2.05 48.78 -2.14
C ALA A 15 1.27 47.51 -1.73
N PRO A 16 0.59 46.83 -2.66
CA PRO A 16 -0.05 45.55 -2.36
C PRO A 16 1.02 44.47 -2.14
N ARG A 17 0.91 43.75 -1.01
CA ARG A 17 1.71 42.55 -0.73
C ARG A 17 1.49 41.54 -1.87
N PRO A 18 2.53 40.93 -2.44
CA PRO A 18 2.33 39.94 -3.49
C PRO A 18 1.60 38.73 -2.88
N ALA A 19 0.39 38.47 -3.40
CA ALA A 19 -0.36 37.27 -3.12
C ALA A 19 0.48 36.06 -3.52
N ALA A 20 0.66 35.12 -2.58
CA ALA A 20 1.31 33.85 -2.84
C ALA A 20 0.64 33.18 -4.04
N ILE A 21 1.37 33.11 -5.15
CA ILE A 21 0.97 32.36 -6.33
C ILE A 21 0.72 30.93 -5.85
N GLY A 22 -0.56 30.53 -5.87
CA GLY A 22 -0.95 29.16 -5.61
C GLY A 22 -0.20 28.26 -6.57
N VAL A 23 0.77 27.52 -6.05
CA VAL A 23 1.44 26.45 -6.79
C VAL A 23 0.36 25.42 -7.05
N SER A 24 -0.27 25.53 -8.22
CA SER A 24 -1.16 24.51 -8.77
C SER A 24 -0.44 23.18 -8.63
N ARG A 25 -0.95 22.32 -7.73
CA ARG A 25 -0.45 20.96 -7.56
C ARG A 25 -0.35 20.36 -8.95
N PRO A 26 0.83 19.91 -9.41
CA PRO A 26 0.91 19.30 -10.73
C PRO A 26 -0.03 18.10 -10.71
N ILE A 27 -0.98 18.09 -11.64
CA ILE A 27 -1.77 16.92 -11.97
C ILE A 27 -0.74 15.90 -12.46
N LEU A 28 -0.28 15.01 -11.58
CA LEU A 28 0.61 13.91 -11.93
C LEU A 28 -0.15 12.99 -12.88
N VAL A 29 -0.02 13.24 -14.18
CA VAL A 29 -0.36 12.29 -15.23
C VAL A 29 0.67 11.16 -15.11
N THR A 30 0.40 10.17 -14.27
CA THR A 30 1.31 9.05 -14.03
C THR A 30 1.49 8.28 -15.33
N ARG A 31 2.68 8.28 -15.92
CA ARG A 31 3.00 7.40 -17.06
C ARG A 31 2.92 5.94 -16.58
N PRO A 32 2.60 4.98 -17.46
CA PRO A 32 2.57 3.55 -17.09
C PRO A 32 3.90 3.06 -16.49
N ALA A 33 5.03 3.63 -16.91
CA ALA A 33 6.34 3.36 -16.31
C ALA A 33 6.43 3.79 -14.84
N ASP A 34 5.84 4.94 -14.48
CA ASP A 34 5.82 5.45 -13.11
C ASP A 34 5.00 4.54 -12.19
N ARG A 35 3.92 3.95 -12.71
CA ARG A 35 3.12 2.96 -11.97
C ARG A 35 3.92 1.69 -11.68
N LEU A 36 4.69 1.16 -12.64
CA LEU A 36 5.51 -0.03 -12.40
C LEU A 36 6.58 0.25 -11.33
N ALA A 37 7.21 1.42 -11.37
CA ALA A 37 8.17 1.83 -10.35
C ALA A 37 7.54 1.93 -8.95
N GLN A 38 6.32 2.49 -8.84
CA GLN A 38 5.57 2.52 -7.58
C GLN A 38 5.22 1.11 -7.07
N LEU A 39 4.86 0.19 -7.98
CA LEU A 39 4.56 -1.20 -7.63
C LEU A 39 5.80 -2.00 -7.23
N LEU A 40 6.98 -1.66 -7.74
CA LEU A 40 8.26 -2.23 -7.30
C LEU A 40 8.64 -1.74 -5.90
N ALA A 41 8.31 -0.48 -5.56
CA ALA A 41 8.51 0.05 -4.22
C ALA A 41 7.63 -0.67 -3.19
N ASP A 42 6.36 -0.92 -3.52
CA ASP A 42 5.42 -1.67 -2.69
C ASP A 42 4.79 -2.86 -3.44
N PRO A 43 5.39 -4.07 -3.38
CA PRO A 43 4.88 -5.25 -4.07
C PRO A 43 3.46 -5.64 -3.60
N ARG A 44 3.06 -5.19 -2.41
CA ARG A 44 1.71 -5.41 -1.84
C ARG A 44 0.61 -4.72 -2.64
N GLN A 45 0.93 -3.59 -3.28
CA GLN A 45 -0.01 -2.80 -4.06
C GLN A 45 -0.28 -3.41 -5.44
N ALA A 46 0.59 -4.30 -5.92
CA ALA A 46 0.42 -4.99 -7.20
C ALA A 46 -0.81 -5.91 -7.23
N ILE A 47 -1.32 -6.31 -6.06
CA ILE A 47 -2.51 -7.16 -5.91
C ILE A 47 -3.74 -6.27 -5.63
N GLN A 48 -4.52 -6.01 -6.67
CA GLN A 48 -5.77 -5.27 -6.60
C GLN A 48 -6.96 -6.19 -6.27
N GLU A 49 -8.15 -5.59 -6.24
CA GLU A 49 -9.39 -6.30 -5.92
C GLU A 49 -9.76 -7.30 -7.02
N ASP A 50 -9.81 -6.84 -8.28
CA ASP A 50 -10.23 -7.63 -9.44
C ASP A 50 -9.07 -8.14 -10.30
N SER A 51 -7.90 -7.49 -10.22
CA SER A 51 -6.73 -7.77 -11.05
C SER A 51 -5.43 -7.83 -10.25
N ILE A 52 -4.39 -8.38 -10.86
CA ILE A 52 -3.02 -8.43 -10.36
C ILE A 52 -2.07 -7.97 -11.46
N TYR A 53 -1.11 -7.12 -11.09
CA TYR A 53 -0.05 -6.66 -12.00
C TYR A 53 1.16 -7.59 -11.93
N CYS A 54 1.65 -7.98 -13.10
CA CYS A 54 2.93 -8.63 -13.26
C CYS A 54 4.06 -7.60 -13.11
N LEU A 55 4.96 -7.80 -12.15
CA LEU A 55 6.04 -6.84 -11.84
C LEU A 55 7.20 -6.86 -12.86
N ILE A 56 7.18 -7.80 -13.80
CA ILE A 56 8.21 -7.94 -14.86
C ILE A 56 7.72 -7.30 -16.16
N CYS A 57 6.43 -7.50 -16.45
CA CYS A 57 5.84 -7.22 -17.75
C CYS A 57 4.78 -6.12 -17.72
N GLY A 58 4.37 -5.66 -16.53
CA GLY A 58 3.38 -4.60 -16.35
C GLY A 58 1.95 -4.97 -16.75
N ARG A 59 1.71 -6.17 -17.29
CA ARG A 59 0.39 -6.64 -17.73
C ARG A 59 -0.50 -7.01 -16.54
N THR A 60 -1.80 -6.80 -16.71
CA THR A 60 -2.84 -7.13 -15.73
C THR A 60 -3.45 -8.50 -15.99
N PHE A 61 -3.57 -9.31 -14.96
CA PHE A 61 -4.20 -10.64 -15.01
C PHE A 61 -5.19 -10.80 -13.84
N ARG A 62 -5.98 -11.88 -13.83
CA ARG A 62 -6.74 -12.29 -12.62
C ARG A 62 -5.90 -13.15 -11.67
N GLN A 63 -5.01 -13.98 -12.22
CA GLN A 63 -4.08 -14.83 -11.51
C GLN A 63 -2.78 -14.96 -12.31
N LEU A 64 -1.64 -14.90 -11.65
CA LEU A 64 -0.36 -15.28 -12.25
C LEU A 64 -0.23 -16.81 -12.19
N THR A 65 -0.45 -17.45 -13.32
CA THR A 65 -0.28 -18.90 -13.52
C THR A 65 1.17 -19.25 -13.82
N ASN A 66 1.51 -20.54 -13.70
CA ASN A 66 2.84 -21.03 -14.08
C ASN A 66 3.14 -20.82 -15.57
N THR A 67 2.12 -20.83 -16.44
CA THR A 67 2.30 -20.54 -17.88
C THR A 67 2.86 -19.15 -18.11
N HIS A 68 2.34 -18.15 -17.39
CA HIS A 68 2.82 -16.78 -17.48
C HIS A 68 4.25 -16.63 -16.95
N LEU A 69 4.54 -17.28 -15.82
CA LEU A 69 5.88 -17.22 -15.22
C LEU A 69 6.94 -17.93 -16.07
N ARG A 70 6.55 -18.99 -16.81
CA ARG A 70 7.44 -19.68 -17.76
C ARG A 70 7.83 -18.80 -18.95
N MET A 71 6.97 -17.89 -19.40
CA MET A 71 7.37 -16.90 -20.43
C MET A 71 8.46 -15.93 -19.95
N HIS A 72 8.70 -15.87 -18.65
CA HIS A 72 9.75 -15.08 -18.01
C HIS A 72 10.88 -15.96 -17.44
N ASP A 73 10.90 -17.26 -17.78
CA ASP A 73 11.89 -18.25 -17.32
C ASP A 73 12.06 -18.31 -15.79
N ILE A 74 10.97 -18.04 -15.05
CA ILE A 74 10.98 -18.05 -13.59
C ILE A 74 9.91 -18.96 -13.01
N SER A 75 10.20 -19.47 -11.81
CA SER A 75 9.24 -20.23 -10.99
C SER A 75 8.43 -19.29 -10.10
N ALA A 76 7.23 -19.71 -9.68
CA ALA A 76 6.44 -19.01 -8.67
C ALA A 76 7.20 -18.80 -7.35
N ARG A 77 8.09 -19.74 -6.98
CA ARG A 77 8.96 -19.59 -5.80
C ARG A 77 9.99 -18.49 -6.00
N GLU A 78 10.56 -18.43 -7.20
CA GLU A 78 11.57 -17.44 -7.56
C GLU A 78 10.97 -16.04 -7.68
N TYR A 79 9.80 -15.92 -8.31
CA TYR A 79 9.01 -14.68 -8.36
C TYR A 79 8.77 -14.13 -6.94
N LYS A 80 8.35 -14.98 -6.00
CA LYS A 80 8.13 -14.56 -4.61
C LYS A 80 9.42 -14.10 -3.92
N ARG A 81 10.55 -14.77 -4.17
CA ARG A 81 11.84 -14.36 -3.60
C ARG A 81 12.31 -13.01 -4.15
N ARG A 82 12.30 -12.84 -5.48
CA ARG A 82 12.77 -11.63 -6.15
C ARG A 82 12.03 -10.38 -5.71
N PHE A 83 10.70 -10.46 -5.59
CA PHE A 83 9.87 -9.33 -5.17
C PHE A 83 9.60 -9.30 -3.66
N GLY A 84 10.17 -10.23 -2.89
CA GLY A 84 10.04 -10.28 -1.44
C GLY A 84 8.61 -10.53 -0.93
N TYR A 85 7.81 -11.31 -1.67
CA TYR A 85 6.51 -11.78 -1.21
C TYR A 85 6.66 -12.88 -0.15
N ASN A 86 5.66 -12.98 0.73
CA ASN A 86 5.58 -14.10 1.67
C ASN A 86 5.43 -15.44 0.93
N ARG A 87 6.06 -16.50 1.45
CA ARG A 87 6.03 -17.84 0.83
C ARG A 87 4.59 -18.34 0.60
N GLY A 88 3.70 -18.10 1.57
CA GLY A 88 2.28 -18.45 1.51
C GLY A 88 1.39 -17.44 0.77
N ARG A 89 1.92 -16.33 0.27
CA ARG A 89 1.12 -15.34 -0.46
C ARG A 89 0.65 -15.92 -1.79
N SER A 90 -0.65 -15.79 -2.07
CA SER A 90 -1.23 -16.18 -3.36
C SER A 90 -1.01 -15.09 -4.40
N LEU A 91 -0.55 -15.46 -5.60
CA LEU A 91 -0.36 -14.54 -6.73
C LEU A 91 -1.66 -14.39 -7.56
N MET A 92 -2.74 -14.01 -6.89
CA MET A 92 -4.07 -13.82 -7.49
C MET A 92 -4.75 -12.57 -6.94
N CYS A 93 -5.75 -12.06 -7.65
CA CYS A 93 -6.57 -10.95 -7.17
C CYS A 93 -7.35 -11.31 -5.89
N ARG A 94 -7.78 -10.28 -5.15
CA ARG A 94 -8.41 -10.48 -3.83
C ARG A 94 -9.79 -11.12 -3.96
N ALA A 95 -10.56 -10.75 -4.97
CA ALA A 95 -11.87 -11.32 -5.24
C ALA A 95 -11.79 -12.84 -5.48
N LEU A 96 -10.90 -13.30 -6.36
CA LEU A 96 -10.73 -14.72 -6.65
C LEU A 96 -10.28 -15.51 -5.42
N ARG A 97 -9.40 -14.92 -4.61
CA ARG A 97 -8.97 -15.52 -3.35
C ARG A 97 -10.12 -15.70 -2.35
N ARG A 98 -11.04 -14.73 -2.25
CA ARG A 98 -12.21 -14.84 -1.37
C ARG A 98 -13.12 -15.96 -1.85
N LEU A 99 -13.42 -16.00 -3.15
CA LEU A 99 -14.25 -17.05 -3.75
C LEU A 99 -13.69 -18.46 -3.51
N TYR A 100 -12.38 -18.67 -3.68
CA TYR A 100 -11.75 -19.96 -3.36
C TYR A 100 -11.80 -20.30 -1.88
N THR A 101 -11.67 -19.31 -1.00
CA THR A 101 -11.78 -19.51 0.45
C THR A 101 -13.20 -19.89 0.86
N GLU A 102 -14.21 -19.24 0.30
CA GLU A 102 -15.62 -19.54 0.53
C GLU A 102 -15.99 -20.93 0.02
N ARG A 103 -15.54 -21.29 -1.19
CA ARG A 103 -15.72 -22.65 -1.73
C ARG A 103 -15.06 -23.71 -0.86
N ALA A 104 -13.85 -23.44 -0.35
CA ALA A 104 -13.16 -24.37 0.57
C ALA A 104 -13.90 -24.54 1.90
N LYS A 105 -14.52 -23.46 2.42
CA LYS A 105 -15.39 -23.51 3.61
C LYS A 105 -16.67 -24.30 3.33
N ALA A 106 -17.38 -23.98 2.25
CA ALA A 106 -18.64 -24.62 1.87
C ALA A 106 -18.47 -26.13 1.63
N SER A 107 -17.34 -26.54 1.04
CA SER A 107 -17.01 -27.97 0.82
C SER A 107 -16.50 -28.70 2.07
N GLY A 108 -16.36 -28.01 3.21
CA GLY A 108 -15.87 -28.61 4.45
C GLY A 108 -14.44 -29.15 4.35
N LEU A 109 -13.59 -28.58 3.48
CA LEU A 109 -12.25 -29.14 3.20
C LEU A 109 -11.39 -29.29 4.46
N ALA A 110 -11.57 -28.39 5.43
CA ALA A 110 -10.87 -28.42 6.72
C ALA A 110 -11.21 -29.64 7.60
N ALA A 111 -12.40 -30.23 7.43
CA ALA A 111 -12.81 -31.43 8.16
C ALA A 111 -12.15 -32.71 7.63
N ARG A 112 -11.66 -32.69 6.38
CA ARG A 112 -10.98 -33.85 5.74
C ARG A 112 -9.51 -34.00 6.15
N ILE A 113 -8.98 -33.07 6.94
CA ILE A 113 -7.57 -33.07 7.35
C ILE A 113 -7.37 -34.11 8.46
N ARG A 114 -6.72 -35.23 8.13
CA ARG A 114 -6.50 -36.36 9.06
C ARG A 114 -5.64 -36.01 10.28
N ARG A 115 -4.52 -35.31 10.07
CA ARG A 115 -3.57 -34.94 11.14
C ARG A 115 -3.31 -33.44 11.11
N ARG A 116 -3.32 -32.81 12.27
CA ARG A 116 -2.96 -31.39 12.47
C ARG A 116 -1.67 -31.32 13.31
N PRO A 117 -0.47 -31.27 12.68
CA PRO A 117 0.81 -31.38 13.39
C PRO A 117 0.99 -30.37 14.52
N ILE A 118 0.51 -29.13 14.35
CA ILE A 118 0.59 -28.07 15.38
C ILE A 118 -0.24 -28.39 16.64
N LEU A 119 -1.25 -29.26 16.54
CA LEU A 119 -2.04 -29.75 17.67
C LEU A 119 -1.48 -31.05 18.23
N ALA A 120 -0.98 -31.95 17.37
CA ALA A 120 -0.41 -33.24 17.77
C ALA A 120 0.95 -33.05 18.48
N GLU A 121 1.78 -32.13 18.02
CA GLU A 121 3.12 -31.85 18.54
C GLU A 121 3.23 -30.35 18.88
N PRO A 122 3.00 -29.96 20.15
CA PRO A 122 3.06 -28.56 20.56
C PRO A 122 4.47 -27.96 20.44
N GLU A 123 5.52 -28.79 20.40
CA GLU A 123 6.92 -28.37 20.21
C GLU A 123 7.13 -27.66 18.86
N LEU A 124 6.40 -28.05 17.82
CA LEU A 124 6.44 -27.38 16.52
C LEU A 124 6.04 -25.90 16.60
N ARG A 125 5.26 -25.49 17.62
CA ARG A 125 4.95 -24.08 17.87
C ARG A 125 6.18 -23.28 18.27
N ARG A 126 7.09 -23.90 19.04
CA ARG A 126 8.34 -23.27 19.53
C ARG A 126 9.40 -23.17 18.43
N LEU A 127 9.43 -24.15 17.52
CA LEU A 127 10.31 -24.15 16.34
C LEU A 127 9.87 -23.15 15.26
N GLY A 128 8.63 -22.67 15.33
CA GLY A 128 8.11 -21.64 14.43
C GLY A 128 8.90 -20.33 14.56
N GLY A 129 9.10 -19.63 13.44
CA GLY A 129 9.65 -18.26 13.43
C GLY A 129 11.09 -18.12 12.94
N SER A 130 11.83 -19.22 12.76
CA SER A 130 13.19 -19.26 12.22
C SER A 130 13.26 -19.04 10.69
N ARG A 131 12.45 -18.13 10.15
CA ARG A 131 12.43 -17.82 8.72
C ARG A 131 13.03 -16.46 8.43
N THR A 132 13.63 -16.33 7.25
CA THR A 132 13.99 -15.02 6.72
C THR A 132 12.74 -14.15 6.56
N ILE A 133 12.81 -12.92 7.08
CA ILE A 133 11.70 -11.98 7.01
C ILE A 133 11.64 -11.43 5.59
N ALA A 134 10.53 -11.68 4.89
CA ALA A 134 10.32 -11.16 3.54
C ALA A 134 10.06 -9.65 3.56
N LEU A 135 10.34 -8.97 2.44
CA LEU A 135 10.08 -7.53 2.29
C LEU A 135 8.61 -7.18 2.60
N GLU A 136 7.67 -7.98 2.09
CA GLU A 136 6.24 -7.82 2.38
C GLU A 136 5.94 -7.85 3.89
N GLU A 137 6.63 -8.72 4.63
CA GLU A 137 6.47 -8.82 6.09
C GLU A 137 7.07 -7.61 6.81
N LEU A 138 8.25 -7.13 6.39
CA LEU A 138 8.86 -5.92 6.92
C LEU A 138 7.95 -4.69 6.73
N LEU A 139 7.41 -4.51 5.52
CA LEU A 139 6.48 -3.42 5.21
C LEU A 139 5.23 -3.52 6.08
N THR A 140 4.67 -4.72 6.25
CA THR A 140 3.50 -4.93 7.12
C THR A 140 3.78 -4.56 8.58
N ARG A 141 4.94 -4.94 9.12
CA ARG A 141 5.35 -4.58 10.49
C ARG A 141 5.55 -3.06 10.63
N ARG A 142 6.13 -2.41 9.62
CA ARG A 142 6.31 -0.95 9.59
C ARG A 142 4.97 -0.23 9.59
N ASP A 143 4.02 -0.66 8.76
CA ASP A 143 2.67 -0.10 8.71
C ASP A 143 1.93 -0.29 10.03
N ALA A 144 2.03 -1.48 10.64
CA ALA A 144 1.41 -1.76 11.94
C ALA A 144 1.96 -0.84 13.04
N ARG A 145 3.29 -0.64 13.10
CA ARG A 145 3.92 0.31 14.01
C ARG A 145 3.46 1.74 13.77
N ARG A 146 3.41 2.17 12.50
CA ARG A 146 2.90 3.50 12.13
C ARG A 146 1.44 3.69 12.55
N ARG A 147 0.59 2.68 12.34
CA ARG A 147 -0.82 2.72 12.76
C ARG A 147 -0.98 2.74 14.28
N ALA A 148 -0.14 2.03 15.02
CA ALA A 148 -0.15 2.04 16.48
C ALA A 148 0.34 3.38 17.05
N ALA A 149 1.33 4.01 16.41
CA ALA A 149 1.84 5.32 16.79
C ALA A 149 0.95 6.50 16.30
N ALA A 150 0.08 6.26 15.31
CA ALA A 150 -0.84 7.27 14.83
C ALA A 150 -1.87 7.61 15.92
N PRO A 151 -2.14 8.90 16.19
CA PRO A 151 -3.17 9.28 17.14
C PRO A 151 -4.50 8.68 16.69
N SER A 152 -5.31 8.23 17.65
CA SER A 152 -6.63 7.67 17.35
C SER A 152 -7.45 8.70 16.57
N ARG A 153 -8.33 8.26 15.65
CA ARG A 153 -9.23 9.17 14.91
C ARG A 153 -10.03 10.07 15.87
N ALA A 154 -10.34 9.57 17.07
CA ALA A 154 -10.95 10.34 18.15
C ALA A 154 -10.03 11.47 18.66
N ALA A 155 -8.76 11.20 18.93
CA ALA A 155 -7.78 12.20 19.37
C ALA A 155 -7.52 13.30 18.32
N ILE A 156 -7.51 12.94 17.03
CA ILE A 156 -7.38 13.91 15.92
C ILE A 156 -8.64 14.78 15.79
N ALA A 157 -9.82 14.21 16.01
CA ALA A 157 -11.08 14.95 15.95
C ALA A 157 -11.20 15.99 17.07
N THR A 158 -10.79 15.66 18.30
CA THR A 158 -10.78 16.60 19.42
C THR A 158 -9.86 17.81 19.18
N GLN A 159 -8.74 17.61 18.49
CA GLN A 159 -7.76 18.67 18.18
C GLN A 159 -8.19 19.63 17.06
N ARG A 160 -9.24 19.32 16.28
CA ARG A 160 -9.77 20.20 15.21
C ARG A 160 -10.99 21.02 15.62
N SER A 161 -11.57 20.70 16.76
CA SER A 161 -12.76 21.36 17.30
C SER A 161 -12.44 22.49 18.27
N THR A 162 -11.15 22.80 18.45
CA THR A 162 -10.61 23.91 19.26
C THR A 162 -9.98 24.93 18.32
#